data_AF-A0A1Q8REG7-F1
#
_entry.id   AF-A0A1Q8REG7-F1
#
_cell.length_a   1.000
_cell.length_b   1.000
_cell.length_c   1.000
_cell.angle_alpha   90.00
_cell.angle_beta   90.00
_cell.angle_gamma   90.00
#
_symmetry.space_group_name_H-M   'P 1'
#
loop_
_entity.id
_entity.type
_entity.pdbx_description
1 polymer ?
#
loop_
_entity_poly.entity_id
_entity_poly.type
_entity_poly.pdbx_seq_one_letter_code
_entity_poly.pdbx_strand_id
1 'polypeptide(L)'
;MVAAKKHVPIVKKRTKLFNRHQSDRFMRVDRSWRKPKGIDNRVRRRFRGNITMPSIGFGSNKKTKIAHNVSSRKRIDIISRAKQLGVKVTNPKAKVTTEV
;
A
#
# COMPACT_ATOMS: atom_id res chain seq x y z
N MET A 1 1.83 -26.12 22.41
CA MET A 1 2.31 -24.73 22.14
C MET A 1 2.50 -24.57 20.64
N VAL A 2 1.96 -23.51 20.01
CA VAL A 2 2.10 -23.32 18.56
C VAL A 2 3.52 -22.84 18.26
N ALA A 3 4.22 -23.53 17.35
CA ALA A 3 5.54 -23.12 16.89
C ALA A 3 5.48 -21.73 16.24
N ALA A 4 6.47 -20.88 16.53
CA ALA A 4 6.54 -19.54 15.96
C ALA A 4 6.66 -19.60 14.42
N LYS A 5 5.93 -18.72 13.73
CA LYS A 5 6.01 -18.62 12.26
C LYS A 5 7.44 -18.23 11.86
N LYS A 6 8.03 -18.96 10.90
CA LYS A 6 9.38 -18.69 10.35
C LYS A 6 9.53 -17.27 9.78
N HIS A 7 8.43 -16.63 9.37
CA HIS A 7 8.42 -15.25 8.89
C HIS A 7 7.15 -14.50 9.35
N VAL A 8 7.23 -13.17 9.40
CA VAL A 8 6.09 -12.30 9.74
C VAL A 8 5.01 -12.42 8.65
N PRO A 9 3.76 -12.80 8.97
CA PRO A 9 2.66 -12.82 8.01
C PRO A 9 2.34 -11.40 7.55
N ILE A 10 2.15 -11.21 6.24
CA ILE A 10 1.84 -9.90 5.69
C ILE A 10 0.39 -9.55 5.98
N VAL A 11 0.19 -8.61 6.90
CA VAL A 11 -1.12 -7.99 7.13
C VAL A 11 -1.21 -6.71 6.32
N LYS A 12 -2.10 -6.67 5.32
CA LYS A 12 -2.45 -5.42 4.63
C LYS A 12 -3.45 -4.68 5.50
N LYS A 13 -3.00 -3.57 6.11
CA LYS A 13 -3.86 -2.71 6.94
C LYS A 13 -5.01 -2.10 6.15
N ARG A 14 -4.82 -1.89 4.84
CA ARG A 14 -5.86 -1.44 3.92
C ARG A 14 -5.53 -1.90 2.51
N THR A 15 -6.55 -2.36 1.79
CA THR A 15 -6.46 -2.74 0.38
C THR A 15 -7.16 -1.73 -0.53
N LYS A 16 -8.27 -1.11 -0.04
CA LYS A 16 -9.03 -0.10 -0.77
C LYS A 16 -8.19 1.17 -1.01
N LEU A 17 -8.31 1.72 -2.21
CA LEU A 17 -7.75 3.02 -2.57
C LEU A 17 -8.33 4.14 -1.70
N PHE A 18 -7.59 5.24 -1.61
CA PHE A 18 -8.07 6.47 -0.98
C PHE A 18 -8.69 7.35 -2.06
N ASN A 19 -10.01 7.29 -2.19
CA ASN A 19 -10.74 8.08 -3.17
C ASN A 19 -10.99 9.50 -2.65
N ARG A 20 -11.05 10.49 -3.53
CA ARG A 20 -11.51 11.85 -3.21
C ARG A 20 -12.98 11.84 -2.78
N HIS A 21 -13.34 12.69 -1.82
CA HIS A 21 -14.73 12.88 -1.41
C HIS A 21 -15.60 13.30 -2.60
N GLN A 22 -16.74 12.63 -2.79
CA GLN A 22 -17.72 12.86 -3.87
C GLN A 22 -17.23 12.55 -5.31
N SER A 23 -16.10 11.86 -5.47
CA SER A 23 -15.63 11.38 -6.79
C SER A 23 -16.54 10.31 -7.40
N ASP A 24 -17.33 9.63 -6.57
CA ASP A 24 -18.37 8.68 -6.96
C ASP A 24 -19.62 9.35 -7.53
N ARG A 25 -19.88 10.62 -7.18
CA ARG A 25 -21.08 11.35 -7.58
C ARG A 25 -20.87 12.26 -8.79
N PHE A 26 -19.69 12.85 -8.90
CA PHE A 26 -19.41 13.88 -9.91
C PHE A 26 -18.28 13.43 -10.84
N MET A 27 -18.56 13.31 -12.14
CA MET A 27 -17.55 12.96 -13.14
C MET A 27 -16.38 13.95 -13.20
N ARG A 28 -16.63 15.24 -12.88
CA ARG A 28 -15.60 16.28 -12.81
C ARG A 28 -14.62 16.11 -11.63
N VAL A 29 -14.97 15.30 -10.63
CA VAL A 29 -14.13 15.10 -9.43
C VAL A 29 -13.33 13.83 -9.61
N ASP A 30 -12.01 14.00 -9.77
CA ASP A 30 -11.09 12.90 -9.94
C ASP A 30 -11.03 11.97 -8.73
N ARG A 31 -10.75 10.69 -8.97
CA ARG A 31 -10.62 9.67 -7.91
C ARG A 31 -9.41 9.92 -7.00
N SER A 32 -8.39 10.65 -7.46
CA SER A 32 -7.14 10.82 -6.72
C SER A 32 -7.34 11.56 -5.40
N TRP A 33 -6.75 11.05 -4.31
CA TRP A 33 -6.92 11.64 -2.99
C TRP A 33 -6.47 13.11 -2.93
N ARG A 34 -7.33 13.97 -2.37
CA ARG A 34 -6.99 15.36 -2.01
C ARG A 34 -7.49 15.65 -0.59
N LYS A 35 -6.66 16.31 0.23
CA LYS A 35 -7.01 16.64 1.62
C LYS A 35 -8.16 17.66 1.66
N PRO A 36 -9.35 17.33 2.21
CA PRO A 36 -10.45 18.28 2.32
C PRO A 36 -10.09 19.47 3.22
N LYS A 37 -10.46 20.68 2.79
CA LYS A 37 -10.11 21.94 3.49
C LYS A 37 -11.29 22.57 4.23
N GLY A 38 -12.51 22.50 3.66
CA GLY A 38 -13.70 23.17 4.20
C GLY A 38 -14.10 22.73 5.60
N ILE A 39 -14.61 23.67 6.39
CA ILE A 39 -14.84 23.43 7.82
C ILE A 39 -15.95 22.42 8.10
N ASP A 40 -16.96 22.36 7.25
CA ASP A 40 -18.15 21.50 7.36
C ASP A 40 -17.96 20.11 6.74
N ASN A 41 -16.80 19.88 6.12
CA ASN A 41 -16.58 18.61 5.45
C ASN A 41 -16.51 17.45 6.46
N ARG A 42 -17.42 16.49 6.30
CA ARG A 42 -17.53 15.32 7.19
C ARG A 42 -16.29 14.43 7.22
N VAL A 43 -15.56 14.33 6.12
CA VAL A 43 -14.29 13.57 6.05
C VAL A 43 -13.20 14.27 6.85
N ARG A 44 -13.13 15.61 6.76
CA ARG A 44 -12.20 16.42 7.56
C ARG A 44 -12.43 16.26 9.06
N ARG A 45 -13.71 16.24 9.47
CA ARG A 45 -14.15 16.02 10.86
C ARG A 45 -14.07 14.55 11.33
N ARG A 46 -13.72 13.62 10.43
CA ARG A 46 -13.53 12.17 10.72
C ARG A 46 -14.76 11.45 11.27
N PHE A 47 -15.97 11.82 10.81
CA PHE A 47 -17.18 11.08 11.20
C PHE A 47 -17.13 9.61 10.74
N ARG A 48 -17.67 8.71 11.58
CA ARG A 48 -17.79 7.27 11.28
C ARG A 48 -18.64 7.04 10.03
N GLY A 49 -18.36 5.95 9.30
CA GLY A 49 -19.06 5.58 8.07
C GLY A 49 -18.63 6.37 6.82
N ASN A 50 -17.79 7.41 6.97
CA ASN A 50 -17.25 8.15 5.83
C ASN A 50 -15.89 7.61 5.37
N ILE A 51 -15.41 8.09 4.22
CA ILE A 51 -14.07 7.75 3.73
C ILE A 51 -12.99 8.16 4.74
N THR A 52 -12.08 7.26 5.03
CA THR A 52 -10.99 7.49 5.98
C THR A 52 -9.88 8.31 5.34
N MET A 53 -9.37 9.31 6.06
CA MET A 53 -8.22 10.10 5.62
C MET A 53 -6.94 9.23 5.60
N PRO A 54 -6.08 9.33 4.57
CA PRO A 54 -4.77 8.72 4.58
C PRO A 54 -3.92 9.24 5.74
N SER A 55 -3.27 8.33 6.43
CA SER A 55 -2.34 8.61 7.52
C SER A 55 -1.21 7.58 7.51
N ILE A 56 -0.11 7.89 8.20
CA ILE A 56 1.06 7.00 8.31
C ILE A 56 0.71 5.64 8.94
N GLY A 57 -0.37 5.58 9.73
CA GLY A 57 -0.85 4.35 10.37
C GLY A 57 -1.22 3.24 9.38
N PHE A 58 -1.62 3.58 8.14
CA PHE A 58 -1.92 2.60 7.09
C PHE A 58 -0.69 2.02 6.40
N GLY A 59 0.53 2.50 6.73
CA GLY A 59 1.78 1.96 6.20
C GLY A 59 1.97 0.47 6.51
N SER A 60 2.37 -0.30 5.49
CA SER A 60 2.78 -1.71 5.61
C SER A 60 4.19 -1.84 6.22
N ASN A 61 4.54 -3.03 6.70
CA ASN A 61 5.86 -3.31 7.29
C ASN A 61 7.01 -2.99 6.31
N LYS A 62 7.97 -2.16 6.74
CA LYS A 62 9.14 -1.73 5.94
C LYS A 62 9.93 -2.91 5.37
N LYS A 63 10.13 -3.99 6.15
CA LYS A 63 10.91 -5.19 5.73
C LYS A 63 10.31 -5.91 4.52
N THR A 64 9.03 -5.68 4.23
CA THR A 64 8.31 -6.37 3.16
C THR A 64 8.29 -5.61 1.83
N LYS A 65 8.88 -4.41 1.75
CA LYS A 65 8.86 -3.56 0.55
C LYS A 65 10.29 -3.31 0.08
N ILE A 66 10.56 -3.58 -1.19
CA ILE A 66 11.85 -3.21 -1.80
C ILE A 66 11.82 -1.71 -2.11
N ALA A 67 12.86 -0.99 -1.68
CA ALA A 67 12.98 0.45 -1.89
C ALA A 67 12.98 0.83 -3.38
N HIS A 68 12.53 2.04 -3.68
CA HIS A 68 12.32 2.50 -5.05
C HIS A 68 13.64 2.81 -5.78
N ASN A 69 14.70 3.13 -5.04
CA ASN A 69 16.05 3.42 -5.56
C ASN A 69 16.86 2.17 -5.93
N VAL A 70 16.36 0.96 -5.64
CA VAL A 70 17.03 -0.28 -6.03
C VAL A 70 16.84 -0.51 -7.54
N SER A 71 17.94 -0.78 -8.25
CA SER A 71 17.94 -1.10 -9.69
C SER A 71 17.30 -2.46 -9.99
N SER A 72 16.82 -2.67 -11.22
CA SER A 72 16.17 -3.91 -11.67
C SER A 72 17.00 -5.15 -11.37
N ARG A 73 18.31 -5.13 -11.70
CA ARG A 73 19.24 -6.26 -11.46
C ARG A 73 19.25 -6.69 -9.99
N LYS A 74 19.53 -5.77 -9.06
CA LYS A 74 19.53 -6.06 -7.61
C LYS A 74 18.15 -6.50 -7.10
N ARG A 75 17.07 -6.01 -7.70
CA ARG A 75 15.70 -6.43 -7.33
C ARG A 75 15.46 -7.90 -7.65
N ILE A 76 15.97 -8.41 -8.77
CA ILE A 76 15.85 -9.82 -9.17
C ILE A 76 16.56 -10.71 -8.13
N ASP A 77 17.76 -10.35 -7.71
CA ASP A 77 18.53 -11.10 -6.70
C ASP A 77 17.78 -11.14 -5.35
N ILE A 78 17.24 -10.00 -4.91
CA ILE A 78 16.44 -9.91 -3.68
C ILE A 78 15.20 -10.80 -3.78
N ILE A 79 14.52 -10.84 -4.93
CA ILE A 79 13.34 -11.67 -5.14
C ILE A 79 13.70 -13.16 -5.13
N SER A 80 14.79 -13.54 -5.80
CA SER A 80 15.30 -14.92 -5.80
C SER A 80 15.60 -15.38 -4.38
N ARG A 81 16.35 -14.57 -3.62
CA ARG A 81 16.67 -14.87 -2.22
C ARG A 81 15.43 -14.94 -1.33
N ALA A 82 14.48 -14.03 -1.54
CA ALA A 82 13.22 -14.02 -0.79
C ALA A 82 12.39 -15.28 -1.05
N LYS A 83 12.35 -15.80 -2.30
CA LYS A 83 11.69 -17.07 -2.63
C LYS A 83 12.33 -18.26 -1.90
N GLN A 84 13.65 -18.36 -1.90
CA GLN A 84 14.38 -19.42 -1.18
C GLN A 84 14.10 -19.39 0.33
N LEU A 85 14.01 -18.18 0.91
CA LEU A 85 13.71 -17.98 2.33
C LEU A 85 12.21 -18.12 2.68
N GLY A 86 11.34 -18.32 1.68
CA GLY A 86 9.88 -18.31 1.89
C GLY A 86 9.31 -16.94 2.31
N VAL A 87 10.03 -15.85 2.03
CA VAL A 87 9.61 -14.47 2.37
C VAL A 87 8.87 -13.85 1.19
N LYS A 88 7.63 -13.40 1.43
CA LYS A 88 6.84 -12.70 0.41
C LYS A 88 7.16 -11.20 0.37
N VAL A 89 7.47 -10.68 -0.82
CA VAL A 89 7.71 -9.26 -1.07
C VAL A 89 6.43 -8.56 -1.55
N THR A 90 6.21 -7.30 -1.17
CA THR A 90 4.96 -6.56 -1.46
C THR A 90 4.92 -5.91 -2.85
N ASN A 91 6.07 -5.58 -3.43
CA ASN A 91 6.19 -4.97 -4.75
C ASN A 91 7.17 -5.73 -5.66
N PRO A 92 7.03 -7.06 -5.84
CA PRO A 92 8.03 -7.87 -6.54
C PRO A 92 8.16 -7.48 -8.02
N LYS A 93 7.04 -7.19 -8.70
CA LYS A 93 7.01 -6.89 -10.15
C LYS A 93 7.49 -5.47 -10.51
N ALA A 94 7.74 -4.59 -9.55
CA ALA A 94 8.11 -3.21 -9.88
C ALA A 94 9.51 -3.17 -10.52
N LYS A 95 9.68 -2.41 -11.61
CA LYS A 95 10.93 -2.22 -12.38
C LYS A 95 11.53 -3.50 -13.00
N VAL A 96 10.83 -4.63 -12.97
CA VAL A 96 11.28 -5.87 -13.62
C VAL A 96 10.56 -5.94 -14.95
N THR A 97 11.28 -5.76 -16.06
CA THR A 97 10.79 -6.04 -17.40
C THR A 97 10.83 -7.55 -17.62
N THR A 98 9.68 -8.16 -17.88
CA THR A 98 9.57 -9.52 -18.41
C THR A 98 9.72 -9.44 -19.92
N GLU A 99 10.93 -9.20 -20.41
CA GLU A 99 11.28 -9.50 -21.80
C GLU A 99 11.86 -10.92 -21.81
N VAL A 100 10.96 -11.90 -21.70
CA VAL A 100 11.07 -13.30 -22.18
C VAL A 100 9.64 -13.82 -22.29
#